data_AF-A0A1D2RHS4-F1
#
_entry.id   AF-A0A1D2RHS4-F1
#
_cell.length_a   1.000
_cell.length_b   1.000
_cell.length_c   1.000
_cell.angle_alpha   90.00
_cell.angle_beta   90.00
_cell.angle_gamma   90.00
#
_symmetry.space_group_name_H-M   'P 1'
#
loop_
_entity.id
_entity.type
_entity.pdbx_description
1 polymer ?
#
loop_
_entity_poly.entity_id
_entity_poly.type
_entity_poly.pdbx_seq_one_letter_code
_entity_poly.pdbx_strand_id
1 'polypeptide(L)'
;MTTLTLKFEGVYEQVINNMLSSKMVKTKTEAVRFALLNFGLNTGMINDETVLDAIQNNLAKSSRAMGDIKADIDQLKHETICRYSELHN
;
A
#
# COMPACT_ATOMS: atom_id res chain seq x y z
N MET A 1 -12.60 -9.67 15.09
CA MET A 1 -11.44 -9.60 14.18
C MET A 1 -10.73 -10.94 14.26
N THR A 2 -10.64 -11.68 13.16
CA THR A 2 -10.05 -13.03 13.13
C THR A 2 -8.68 -12.94 12.49
N THR A 3 -7.63 -13.36 13.22
CA THR A 3 -6.26 -13.39 12.71
C THR A 3 -5.99 -14.77 12.12
N LEU A 4 -5.71 -14.82 10.82
CA LEU A 4 -5.28 -16.04 10.15
C LEU A 4 -3.75 -16.09 10.12
N THR A 5 -3.17 -17.09 10.79
CA THR A 5 -1.72 -17.34 10.75
C THR A 5 -1.44 -18.38 9.67
N LEU A 6 -0.77 -17.96 8.61
CA LEU A 6 -0.29 -18.86 7.56
C LEU A 6 1.18 -19.21 7.83
N LYS A 7 1.47 -20.51 7.86
CA LYS A 7 2.84 -21.03 7.87
C LYS A 7 3.22 -21.42 6.45
N PHE A 8 4.34 -20.88 5.97
CA PHE A 8 4.89 -21.22 4.67
C PHE A 8 6.19 -21.99 4.90
N GLU A 9 6.36 -23.08 4.17
CA GLU A 9 7.53 -23.96 4.30
C GLU A 9 8.03 -24.35 2.91
N GLY A 10 9.32 -24.69 2.82
CA GLY A 10 9.95 -25.17 1.59
C GLY A 10 9.91 -24.13 0.47
N VAL A 11 9.45 -24.56 -0.72
CA VAL A 11 9.44 -23.74 -1.94
C VAL A 11 8.57 -22.48 -1.78
N TYR A 12 7.46 -22.57 -1.06
CA TYR A 12 6.57 -21.43 -0.85
C TYR A 12 7.24 -20.32 -0.02
N GLU A 13 7.99 -20.72 1.01
CA GLU A 13 8.76 -19.76 1.81
C GLU A 13 9.89 -19.14 0.98
N GLN A 14 10.59 -19.92 0.16
CA GLN A 14 11.62 -19.41 -0.75
C GLN A 14 11.07 -18.36 -1.72
N VAL A 15 9.91 -18.63 -2.34
CA VAL A 15 9.27 -17.68 -3.26
C VAL A 15 8.93 -16.37 -2.55
N ILE A 16 8.30 -16.45 -1.36
CA ILE A 16 7.97 -15.25 -0.58
C ILE A 16 9.23 -14.47 -0.19
N ASN A 17 10.29 -15.16 0.24
CA ASN A 17 11.54 -14.52 0.61
C ASN A 17 12.23 -13.87 -0.60
N ASN A 18 12.12 -14.45 -1.79
CA ASN A 18 12.62 -13.84 -3.04
C ASN A 18 11.83 -12.58 -3.43
N MET A 19 10.51 -12.58 -3.24
CA MET A 19 9.68 -11.39 -3.48
C MET A 19 10.03 -10.25 -2.50
N LEU A 20 10.34 -10.58 -1.25
CA LEU A 20 10.79 -9.60 -0.25
C LEU A 20 12.19 -9.07 -0.56
N SER A 21 13.15 -9.94 -0.87
CA SER A 21 14.54 -9.55 -1.11
C SER A 21 14.71 -8.71 -2.38
N SER A 22 13.90 -8.98 -3.41
CA SER A 22 13.82 -8.18 -4.64
C SER A 22 13.09 -6.84 -4.47
N LYS A 23 12.53 -6.56 -3.28
CA LYS A 23 11.70 -5.38 -2.98
C LYS A 23 10.43 -5.29 -3.84
N MET A 24 10.00 -6.39 -4.44
CA MET A 24 8.74 -6.48 -5.18
C MET A 24 7.54 -6.27 -4.25
N VAL A 25 7.65 -6.70 -2.99
CA VAL A 25 6.66 -6.53 -1.93
C VAL A 25 7.36 -6.19 -0.61
N LYS A 26 6.65 -5.52 0.31
CA LYS A 26 7.20 -5.08 1.61
C LYS A 26 6.90 -6.06 2.73
N THR A 27 5.84 -6.86 2.61
CA THR A 27 5.38 -7.78 3.67
C THR A 27 4.99 -9.15 3.12
N LYS A 28 5.04 -10.18 3.97
CA LYS A 28 4.55 -11.53 3.60
C LYS A 28 3.07 -11.51 3.19
N THR A 29 2.25 -10.70 3.85
CA THR A 29 0.84 -10.53 3.51
C THR A 29 0.66 -9.94 2.11
N GLU A 30 1.50 -8.96 1.74
CA GLU A 30 1.49 -8.37 0.41
C GLU A 30 1.95 -9.36 -0.66
N ALA A 31 2.95 -10.20 -0.37
CA ALA A 31 3.37 -11.30 -1.24
C ALA A 31 2.20 -12.25 -1.56
N VAL A 32 1.44 -12.63 -0.53
CA VAL A 32 0.26 -13.51 -0.69
C VAL A 32 -0.83 -12.83 -1.52
N ARG A 33 -1.15 -11.55 -1.25
CA ARG A 33 -2.12 -10.80 -2.03
C ARG A 33 -1.71 -10.69 -3.50
N PHE A 34 -0.43 -10.43 -3.75
CA PHE A 34 0.12 -10.37 -5.10
C PHE A 34 0.01 -11.71 -5.82
N ALA A 35 0.36 -12.81 -5.15
CA ALA A 35 0.24 -14.15 -5.71
C ALA A 35 -1.21 -14.51 -6.06
N LEU A 36 -2.17 -14.17 -5.20
CA LEU A 36 -3.60 -14.40 -5.47
C LEU A 36 -4.12 -13.56 -6.63
N LEU A 37 -3.70 -12.30 -6.73
CA LEU A 37 -4.06 -11.44 -7.85
C LEU A 37 -3.50 -12.00 -9.17
N ASN A 38 -2.22 -12.36 -9.18
CA ASN A 38 -1.57 -12.95 -10.35
C ASN A 38 -2.22 -14.29 -10.74
N PHE A 39 -2.60 -15.12 -9.78
CA PHE A 39 -3.33 -16.35 -10.05
C PHE A 39 -4.71 -16.07 -10.69
N GLY A 40 -5.47 -15.12 -10.14
CA GLY A 40 -6.78 -14.74 -10.68
C GLY A 40 -6.71 -14.24 -12.12
N LEU A 41 -5.71 -13.41 -12.43
CA LEU A 41 -5.45 -12.90 -13.77
C LEU A 41 -5.09 -14.02 -14.76
N ASN A 42 -4.11 -14.87 -14.40
CA ASN A 42 -3.62 -15.91 -15.30
C ASN A 42 -4.62 -17.06 -15.53
N THR A 43 -5.57 -17.25 -14.61
CA THR A 43 -6.63 -18.27 -14.76
C THR A 43 -7.89 -17.73 -15.43
N GLY A 44 -7.96 -16.41 -15.69
CA GLY A 44 -9.17 -15.76 -16.18
C GLY A 44 -10.31 -15.68 -15.15
N MET A 45 -10.05 -16.02 -13.88
CA MET A 45 -11.01 -15.81 -12.79
C MET A 45 -11.26 -14.33 -12.52
N ILE A 46 -10.29 -13.48 -12.86
CA ILE A 46 -10.38 -12.02 -12.81
C ILE A 46 -9.92 -11.51 -14.17
N ASN A 47 -10.69 -10.61 -14.78
CA ASN A 47 -10.27 -9.92 -16.02
C ASN A 47 -9.53 -8.61 -15.68
N ASP A 48 -8.68 -8.16 -16.61
CA ASP A 48 -7.89 -6.95 -16.44
C ASP A 48 -8.75 -5.70 -16.18
N GLU A 49 -9.90 -5.62 -16.85
CA GLU A 49 -10.87 -4.53 -16.70
C GLU A 49 -11.38 -4.38 -15.26
N THR A 50 -11.75 -5.49 -14.60
CA THR A 50 -12.19 -5.46 -13.19
C THR A 50 -11.08 -4.99 -12.26
N VAL A 51 -9.82 -5.35 -12.55
CA VAL A 51 -8.68 -4.90 -11.75
C VAL A 51 -8.46 -3.39 -11.94
N LEU A 52 -8.52 -2.90 -13.18
CA LEU A 52 -8.38 -1.48 -13.48
C LEU A 52 -9.48 -0.64 -12.83
N ASP A 53 -10.74 -1.09 -12.93
CA ASP A 53 -11.88 -0.43 -12.29
C ASP A 53 -11.74 -0.41 -10.76
N ALA A 54 -11.28 -1.51 -10.16
CA ALA A 54 -11.04 -1.58 -8.72
C ALA A 54 -9.91 -0.63 -8.27
N ILE A 55 -8.84 -0.50 -9.07
CA ILE A 55 -7.76 0.46 -8.81
C ILE A 55 -8.30 1.88 -8.91
N GLN A 56 -9.01 2.22 -9.99
CA GLN A 56 -9.56 3.54 -10.21
C GLN A 56 -10.53 3.94 -9.09
N ASN A 57 -11.42 3.03 -8.68
CA ASN A 57 -12.36 3.28 -7.59
C ASN A 57 -11.67 3.48 -6.23
N ASN A 58 -10.57 2.77 -5.97
CA ASN A 58 -9.79 2.99 -4.75
C ASN A 58 -8.99 4.30 -4.80
N LEU A 59 -8.43 4.66 -5.96
CA LEU A 59 -7.74 5.93 -6.15
C LEU A 59 -8.70 7.13 -6.07
N ALA A 60 -9.92 6.98 -6.59
CA ALA A 60 -10.97 7.99 -6.46
C ALA A 60 -11.43 8.16 -5.01
N LYS A 61 -11.42 7.07 -4.21
CA LYS A 61 -11.65 7.14 -2.75
C LYS A 61 -10.45 7.71 -1.99
N SER A 62 -9.23 7.50 -2.49
CA SER A 62 -8.00 8.05 -1.92
C SER A 62 -7.65 9.43 -2.46
N SER A 63 -8.47 10.00 -3.36
CA SER A 63 -8.52 11.43 -3.63
C SER A 63 -8.96 12.09 -2.33
N ARG A 64 -8.03 12.20 -1.37
CA ARG A 64 -8.02 13.22 -0.33
C ARG A 64 -8.50 14.47 -1.02
N ALA A 65 -9.61 15.02 -0.54
CA ALA A 65 -10.15 16.22 -1.14
C ALA A 65 -9.00 17.22 -1.24
N MET A 66 -8.86 17.96 -2.33
CA MET A 66 -7.76 18.92 -2.49
C MET A 66 -7.62 19.88 -1.28
N GLY A 67 -8.72 20.05 -0.52
CA GLY A 67 -8.76 20.71 0.78
C GLY A 67 -7.94 20.04 1.91
N ASP A 68 -7.89 18.71 1.99
CA ASP A 68 -7.12 17.97 3.00
C ASP A 68 -5.62 18.13 2.77
N ILE A 69 -5.18 18.15 1.51
CA ILE A 69 -3.78 18.39 1.15
C ILE A 69 -3.40 19.84 1.48
N LYS A 70 -4.31 20.80 1.25
CA LYS A 70 -4.08 22.20 1.62
C LYS A 70 -4.00 22.40 3.13
N ALA A 71 -4.85 21.72 3.90
CA ALA A 71 -4.81 21.73 5.36
C ALA A 71 -3.48 21.18 5.91
N ASP A 72 -3.01 20.06 5.37
CA ASP A 72 -1.71 19.47 5.74
C ASP A 72 -0.54 20.43 5.41
N ILE A 73 -0.58 21.13 4.27
CA ILE A 73 0.43 22.12 3.89
C ILE A 73 0.42 23.33 4.84
N ASP A 74 -0.77 23.83 5.19
CA ASP A 74 -0.91 24.99 6.07
C ASP A 74 -0.47 24.65 7.50
N GLN A 75 -0.75 23.42 7.97
CA GLN A 75 -0.24 22.91 9.25
C GLN A 75 1.29 22.81 9.25
N LEU A 76 1.90 22.23 8.21
CA LEU A 76 3.37 22.11 8.11
C LEU A 76 4.06 23.49 8.07
N LYS A 77 3.46 24.47 7.39
CA LYS A 77 3.96 25.86 7.39
C LYS A 77 3.87 26.48 8.79
N HIS A 78 2.76 26.28 9.50
CA HIS A 78 2.58 26.80 10.84
C HIS A 78 3.59 26.20 11.83
N GLU A 79 3.77 24.88 11.81
CA GLU A 79 4.74 24.17 12.66
C GLU A 79 6.19 24.61 12.38
N THR A 80 6.53 24.87 11.11
CA THR A 80 7.85 25.38 10.72
C THR A 80 8.10 26.79 11.27
N ILE A 81 7.10 27.67 11.20
CA ILE A 81 7.17 29.03 11.74
C ILE A 81 7.32 28.99 13.28
N CYS A 82 6.52 28.16 13.97
CA CYS A 82 6.60 28.02 15.43
C CYS A 82 7.97 27.53 15.89
N ARG A 83 8.55 26.50 15.24
CA ARG A 83 9.92 26.04 15.56
C ARG A 83 10.97 27.13 15.35
N TYR A 84 10.82 27.93 14.31
CA TYR A 84 11.76 29.02 14.04
C TYR A 84 11.71 30.12 15.12
N SER A 85 10.51 30.44 15.62
CA SER A 85 10.36 31.39 16.73
C SER A 85 10.88 30.89 18.08
N GLU A 86 10.90 29.58 18.29
CA GLU A 86 11.45 28.96 19.52
C GLU A 86 12.98 28.87 19.52
N LEU A 87 13.61 28.89 18.35
CA LEU A 87 15.08 28.81 18.20
C LEU A 87 15.79 30.17 18.23
N HIS A 88 15.02 31.27 18.16
CA HIS A 88 15.54 32.64 18.06
C HIS A 88 15.10 33.58 19.20
N ASN A 89 14.57 33.02 20.30
CA ASN A 89 14.45 33.65 21.62
C ASN A 89 15.45 33.02 22.60
#